data_AF-A0A661MWU0-F1
#
_entry.id   AF-A0A661MWU0-F1
#
_cell.length_a   1.000
_cell.length_b   1.000
_cell.length_c   1.000
_cell.angle_alpha   90.00
_cell.angle_beta   90.00
_cell.angle_gamma   90.00
#
_symmetry.space_group_name_H-M   'P 1'
#
loop_
_entity.id
_entity.type
_entity.pdbx_description
1 polymer ?
#
loop_
_entity_poly.entity_id
_entity_poly.type
_entity_poly.pdbx_seq_one_letter_code
_entity_poly.pdbx_strand_id
1 'polypeptide(L)'
;MLQNLIGTALHPRATMTRLADAPPKAGLGPVLLAGAAWAAFSAVLAAGGYAPSRPAPMIDGSVHYLAQSFFVTPLFLLAWAVMSATSAFVARRYGASTSAAMLAAPLGFAYGVPLVVAWALPDAILFSIVGFDALGPLVRIIGPFTALYMASLSALAVRSATALPWPRAIVTALAGLVAQGILAGWALR
;
A
#
# COMPACT_ATOMS: atom_id res chain seq x y z
N MET A 1 -11.29 6.80 12.33
CA MET A 1 -10.30 6.64 11.23
C MET A 1 -9.00 7.38 11.51
N LEU A 2 -9.01 8.71 11.68
CA LEU A 2 -7.80 9.53 11.88
C LEU A 2 -6.89 9.04 13.03
N GLN A 3 -7.46 8.73 14.20
CA GLN A 3 -6.71 8.19 15.33
C GLN A 3 -5.95 6.89 14.99
N ASN A 4 -6.50 6.03 14.13
CA ASN A 4 -5.85 4.81 13.69
C ASN A 4 -4.78 5.07 12.63
N LEU A 5 -4.93 6.10 11.78
CA LEU A 5 -3.87 6.50 10.85
C LEU A 5 -2.64 6.99 11.62
N ILE A 6 -2.85 7.94 12.54
CA ILE A 6 -1.79 8.47 13.41
C ILE A 6 -1.21 7.35 14.27
N GLY A 7 -2.07 6.52 14.86
CA GLY A 7 -1.68 5.37 15.66
C GLY A 7 -0.85 4.34 14.90
N THR A 8 -1.12 4.11 13.61
CA THR A 8 -0.32 3.21 12.77
C THR A 8 1.08 3.79 12.52
N ALA A 9 1.21 5.11 12.42
CA ALA A 9 2.50 5.77 12.27
C ALA A 9 3.32 5.80 13.57
N LEU A 10 2.69 6.19 14.68
CA LEU A 10 3.39 6.48 15.94
C LEU A 10 3.42 5.31 16.93
N HIS A 11 2.36 4.49 16.93
CA HIS A 11 2.17 3.38 17.88
C HIS A 11 1.68 2.11 17.16
N PRO A 12 2.46 1.60 16.18
CA PRO A 12 1.98 0.58 15.24
C PRO A 12 1.53 -0.69 15.96
N ARG A 13 2.25 -1.14 16.99
CA ARG A 13 1.92 -2.38 17.72
C ARG A 13 0.55 -2.34 18.37
N ALA A 14 0.29 -1.31 19.18
CA ALA A 14 -0.99 -1.14 19.85
C ALA A 14 -2.13 -0.95 18.84
N THR A 15 -1.87 -0.22 17.75
CA THR A 15 -2.87 0.02 16.71
C THR A 15 -3.21 -1.25 15.92
N MET A 16 -2.22 -2.05 15.53
CA MET A 16 -2.45 -3.31 14.81
C MET A 16 -3.19 -4.34 15.66
N THR A 17 -2.91 -4.41 16.97
CA THR A 17 -3.69 -5.26 17.89
C THR A 17 -5.16 -4.82 17.95
N ARG A 18 -5.45 -3.52 18.07
CA ARG A 18 -6.84 -3.04 18.03
C ARG A 18 -7.53 -3.28 16.69
N LEU A 19 -6.78 -3.15 15.58
CA LEU A 19 -7.32 -3.35 14.23
C LEU A 19 -7.58 -4.82 13.92
N ALA A 20 -6.94 -5.77 14.60
CA ALA A 20 -7.20 -7.19 14.43
C ALA A 20 -8.65 -7.57 14.77
N ASP A 21 -9.27 -6.85 15.70
CA ASP A 21 -10.67 -7.04 16.11
C ASP A 21 -11.65 -6.11 15.35
N ALA A 22 -11.15 -5.27 14.46
CA ALA A 22 -11.97 -4.32 13.72
C ALA A 22 -12.72 -5.00 12.55
N PRO A 23 -13.88 -4.47 12.14
CA PRO A 23 -14.59 -5.01 10.98
C PRO A 23 -13.76 -4.83 9.70
N PRO A 24 -13.86 -5.75 8.71
CA PRO A 24 -13.03 -5.73 7.49
C PRO A 24 -13.04 -4.38 6.76
N LYS A 25 -14.21 -3.73 6.71
CA LYS A 25 -14.42 -2.42 6.08
C LYS A 25 -13.57 -1.29 6.66
N ALA A 26 -13.05 -1.44 7.88
CA ALA A 26 -12.16 -0.45 8.48
C ALA A 26 -10.85 -0.27 7.69
N GLY A 27 -10.40 -1.32 6.97
CA GLY A 27 -9.23 -1.25 6.11
C GLY A 27 -9.43 -0.44 4.84
N LEU A 28 -10.67 -0.18 4.41
CA LEU A 28 -10.95 0.57 3.18
C LEU A 28 -10.47 2.03 3.27
N GLY A 29 -10.68 2.68 4.42
CA GLY A 29 -10.34 4.09 4.63
C GLY A 29 -8.90 4.46 4.23
N PRO A 30 -7.86 3.83 4.82
CA PRO A 30 -6.47 4.12 4.44
C PRO A 30 -6.13 3.78 2.99
N VAL A 31 -6.72 2.72 2.42
CA VAL A 31 -6.46 2.31 1.03
C VAL A 31 -7.06 3.31 0.04
N LEU A 32 -8.31 3.75 0.30
CA LEU A 32 -8.97 4.80 -0.47
C LEU A 32 -8.25 6.14 -0.35
N LEU A 33 -7.76 6.48 0.85
CA LEU A 33 -6.96 7.69 1.06
C LEU A 33 -5.67 7.66 0.23
N ALA A 34 -4.96 6.53 0.23
CA ALA A 34 -3.77 6.34 -0.61
C ALA A 34 -4.09 6.46 -2.10
N GLY A 35 -5.15 5.79 -2.55
CA GLY A 35 -5.60 5.83 -3.94
C GLY A 35 -6.00 7.24 -4.37
N ALA A 36 -6.79 7.95 -3.56
CA ALA A 36 -7.23 9.31 -3.84
C ALA A 36 -6.06 10.31 -3.85
N ALA A 37 -5.13 10.19 -2.90
CA ALA A 37 -3.93 11.04 -2.86
C ALA A 37 -3.07 10.85 -4.11
N TRP A 38 -2.83 9.59 -4.51
CA TRP A 38 -2.07 9.32 -5.74
C TRP A 38 -2.82 9.75 -6.99
N ALA A 39 -4.13 9.47 -7.08
CA ALA A 39 -4.96 9.85 -8.21
C ALA A 39 -4.97 11.37 -8.43
N ALA A 40 -5.15 12.13 -7.35
CA ALA A 40 -5.09 13.59 -7.39
C ALA A 40 -3.71 14.09 -7.84
N PHE A 41 -2.64 13.50 -7.33
CA PHE A 41 -1.29 13.84 -7.75
C PHE A 41 -1.03 13.52 -9.23
N SER A 42 -1.46 12.34 -9.71
CA SER A 42 -1.40 11.98 -11.12
C SER A 42 -2.22 12.93 -12.01
N ALA A 43 -3.39 13.39 -11.56
CA ALA A 43 -4.18 14.36 -12.30
C ALA A 43 -3.44 15.71 -12.44
N VAL A 44 -2.75 16.16 -11.39
CA VAL A 44 -1.88 17.36 -11.45
C VAL A 44 -0.75 17.16 -12.48
N LEU A 45 -0.10 16.00 -12.47
CA LEU A 45 0.95 15.69 -13.43
C LEU A 45 0.43 15.65 -14.88
N ALA A 46 -0.74 15.06 -15.09
CA ALA A 46 -1.38 15.01 -16.39
C ALA A 46 -1.78 16.41 -16.89
N ALA A 47 -2.34 17.25 -16.04
CA ALA A 47 -2.70 18.63 -16.37
C ALA A 47 -1.46 19.49 -16.69
N GLY A 48 -0.31 19.18 -16.07
CA GLY A 48 0.98 19.80 -16.37
C GLY A 48 1.67 19.29 -17.63
N GLY A 49 1.09 18.30 -18.34
CA GLY A 49 1.68 17.72 -19.55
C GLY A 49 2.94 16.88 -19.28
N TYR A 50 3.15 16.44 -18.04
CA TYR A 50 4.30 15.60 -17.69
C TYR A 50 4.12 14.17 -18.19
N ALA A 51 5.22 13.50 -18.48
CA ALA A 51 5.25 12.10 -18.89
C ALA A 51 6.32 11.34 -18.08
N PRO A 52 6.08 10.07 -17.71
CA PRO A 52 7.08 9.27 -17.03
C PRO A 52 8.26 8.98 -17.97
N SER A 53 9.47 8.90 -17.41
CA SER A 53 10.66 8.46 -18.16
C SER A 53 10.57 7.00 -18.62
N ARG A 54 9.73 6.20 -17.96
CA ARG A 54 9.44 4.80 -18.31
C ARG A 54 7.94 4.56 -18.14
N PRO A 55 7.13 4.76 -19.20
CA PRO A 55 5.72 4.44 -19.15
C PRO A 55 5.49 2.92 -19.05
N ALA A 56 4.31 2.53 -18.59
CA ALA A 56 3.84 1.16 -18.69
C ALA A 56 3.79 0.76 -20.18
N PRO A 57 4.37 -0.37 -20.60
CA PRO A 57 4.44 -0.80 -22.01
C PRO A 57 3.14 -0.77 -22.82
N MET A 58 1.97 -0.88 -22.17
CA MET A 58 0.66 -0.81 -22.86
C MET A 58 0.00 0.57 -22.84
N ILE A 59 0.60 1.57 -22.18
CA ILE A 59 0.04 2.91 -22.03
C ILE A 59 0.99 3.91 -22.66
N ASP A 60 0.50 4.68 -23.62
CA ASP A 60 1.28 5.79 -24.18
C ASP A 60 1.71 6.76 -23.05
N GLY A 61 2.96 7.17 -23.07
CA GLY A 61 3.55 8.02 -22.03
C GLY A 61 2.79 9.34 -21.86
N SER A 62 2.21 9.85 -22.94
CA SER A 62 1.43 11.11 -22.95
C SER A 62 0.14 11.04 -22.12
N VAL A 63 -0.44 9.85 -21.95
CA VAL A 63 -1.70 9.64 -21.19
C VAL A 63 -1.47 8.84 -19.91
N HIS A 64 -0.22 8.53 -19.56
CA HIS A 64 0.10 7.64 -18.44
C HIS A 64 -0.47 8.15 -17.11
N TYR A 65 -0.20 9.41 -16.76
CA TYR A 65 -0.70 9.98 -15.50
C TYR A 65 -2.21 10.19 -15.53
N LEU A 66 -2.80 10.46 -16.69
CA LEU A 66 -4.25 10.51 -16.84
C LEU A 66 -4.85 9.13 -16.52
N ALA A 67 -4.31 8.06 -17.09
CA ALA A 67 -4.75 6.70 -16.80
C ALA A 67 -4.59 6.35 -15.30
N GLN A 68 -3.44 6.69 -14.70
CA GLN A 68 -3.22 6.48 -13.26
C GLN A 68 -4.27 7.20 -12.40
N SER A 69 -4.70 8.41 -12.79
CA SER A 69 -5.72 9.17 -12.05
C SER A 69 -7.07 8.45 -11.93
N PHE A 70 -7.41 7.57 -12.87
CA PHE A 70 -8.63 6.76 -12.84
C PHE A 70 -8.41 5.38 -12.22
N PHE A 71 -7.29 4.72 -12.55
CA PHE A 71 -7.12 3.30 -12.29
C PHE A 71 -6.33 2.97 -11.03
N VAL A 72 -5.59 3.92 -10.44
CA VAL A 72 -4.77 3.62 -9.25
C VAL A 72 -5.61 3.20 -8.05
N THR A 73 -6.76 3.85 -7.82
CA THR A 73 -7.60 3.54 -6.66
C THR A 73 -8.19 2.13 -6.75
N PRO A 74 -8.84 1.73 -7.88
CA PRO A 74 -9.22 0.34 -8.10
C PRO A 74 -8.07 -0.66 -7.97
N LEU A 75 -6.89 -0.32 -8.50
CA LEU A 75 -5.71 -1.17 -8.43
C LEU A 75 -5.26 -1.40 -6.98
N PHE A 76 -5.21 -0.35 -6.15
CA PHE A 76 -4.83 -0.45 -4.74
C PHE A 76 -5.84 -1.26 -3.92
N LEU A 77 -7.14 -1.12 -4.20
CA LEU A 77 -8.16 -1.95 -3.57
C LEU A 77 -7.99 -3.43 -3.93
N LEU A 78 -7.72 -3.73 -5.21
CA LEU A 78 -7.49 -5.10 -5.66
C LEU A 78 -6.18 -5.67 -5.08
N ALA A 79 -5.11 -4.89 -5.05
CA ALA A 79 -3.83 -5.25 -4.44
C ALA A 79 -3.98 -5.59 -2.95
N TRP A 80 -4.70 -4.75 -2.21
CA TRP A 80 -5.02 -5.00 -0.80
C TRP A 80 -5.86 -6.26 -0.58
N ALA A 81 -6.86 -6.51 -1.45
CA ALA A 81 -7.67 -7.72 -1.39
C ALA A 81 -6.83 -8.98 -1.63
N VAL A 82 -5.98 -8.97 -2.67
CA VAL A 82 -5.05 -10.07 -2.99
C VAL A 82 -4.06 -10.30 -1.86
N MET A 83 -3.47 -9.23 -1.31
CA MET A 83 -2.58 -9.31 -0.16
C MET A 83 -3.26 -9.98 1.03
N SER A 84 -4.48 -9.57 1.36
CA SER A 84 -5.26 -10.11 2.48
C SER A 84 -5.63 -11.58 2.26
N ALA A 85 -6.05 -11.95 1.04
CA ALA A 85 -6.39 -13.33 0.69
C ALA A 85 -5.18 -14.26 0.75
N THR A 86 -4.05 -13.85 0.17
CA THR A 86 -2.81 -14.63 0.15
C THR A 86 -2.23 -14.78 1.55
N SER A 87 -2.14 -13.70 2.33
CA SER A 87 -1.67 -13.79 3.71
C SER A 87 -2.58 -14.70 4.55
N ALA A 88 -3.90 -14.63 4.40
CA ALA A 88 -4.80 -15.54 5.11
C ALA A 88 -4.59 -17.00 4.69
N PHE A 89 -4.42 -17.27 3.40
CA PHE A 89 -4.13 -18.60 2.88
C PHE A 89 -2.85 -19.18 3.48
N VAL A 90 -1.75 -18.42 3.45
CA VAL A 90 -0.45 -18.86 4.00
C VAL A 90 -0.52 -19.01 5.52
N ALA A 91 -1.16 -18.09 6.24
CA ALA A 91 -1.35 -18.20 7.69
C ALA A 91 -2.08 -19.50 8.08
N ARG A 92 -3.14 -19.87 7.33
CA ARG A 92 -3.86 -21.13 7.54
C ARG A 92 -2.98 -22.36 7.32
N ARG A 93 -1.99 -22.31 6.40
CA ARG A 93 -1.01 -23.39 6.24
C ARG A 93 -0.09 -23.57 7.46
N TYR A 94 0.03 -22.54 8.29
CA TYR A 94 0.73 -22.60 9.58
C TYR A 94 -0.18 -22.90 10.78
N GLY A 95 -1.44 -23.28 10.54
CA GLY A 95 -2.41 -23.65 11.58
C GLY A 95 -3.14 -22.46 12.23
N ALA A 96 -3.01 -21.24 11.70
CA ALA A 96 -3.76 -20.10 12.22
C ALA A 96 -5.25 -20.21 11.86
N SER A 97 -6.14 -20.01 12.83
CA SER A 97 -7.57 -19.80 12.58
C SER A 97 -7.80 -18.37 12.12
N THR A 98 -7.73 -18.14 10.80
CA THR A 98 -7.85 -16.79 10.22
C THR A 98 -8.50 -16.80 8.83
N SER A 99 -9.02 -15.64 8.42
CA SER A 99 -9.63 -15.41 7.11
C SER A 99 -9.13 -14.11 6.49
N ALA A 100 -9.36 -13.95 5.18
CA ALA A 100 -9.02 -12.69 4.49
C ALA A 100 -9.75 -11.50 5.11
N ALA A 101 -10.99 -11.70 5.54
CA ALA A 101 -11.80 -10.69 6.21
C ALA A 101 -11.18 -10.22 7.53
N MET A 102 -10.66 -11.14 8.35
CA MET A 102 -9.98 -10.81 9.62
C MET A 102 -8.68 -10.01 9.40
N LEU A 103 -7.96 -10.29 8.30
CA LEU A 103 -6.73 -9.57 7.99
C LEU A 103 -6.97 -8.26 7.24
N ALA A 104 -8.14 -8.07 6.65
CA ALA A 104 -8.45 -6.94 5.79
C ALA A 104 -8.23 -5.59 6.49
N ALA A 105 -8.76 -5.42 7.71
CA ALA A 105 -8.61 -4.19 8.47
C ALA A 105 -7.12 -3.87 8.79
N PRO A 106 -6.38 -4.71 9.51
CA PRO A 106 -5.00 -4.38 9.87
C PRO A 106 -4.06 -4.30 8.65
N LEU A 107 -4.26 -5.14 7.62
CA LEU A 107 -3.47 -5.04 6.38
C LEU A 107 -3.83 -3.82 5.54
N GLY A 108 -5.07 -3.33 5.59
CA GLY A 108 -5.46 -2.10 4.90
C GLY A 108 -4.71 -0.88 5.46
N PHE A 109 -4.53 -0.83 6.78
CA PHE A 109 -3.68 0.18 7.40
C PHE A 109 -2.19 -0.05 7.13
N ALA A 110 -1.72 -1.29 7.19
CA ALA A 110 -0.32 -1.63 6.89
C ALA A 110 0.07 -1.34 5.44
N TYR A 111 -0.88 -1.37 4.52
CA TYR A 111 -0.70 -1.04 3.10
C TYR A 111 -0.90 0.45 2.81
N GLY A 112 -2.06 1.01 3.19
CA GLY A 112 -2.42 2.38 2.82
C GLY A 112 -1.62 3.45 3.56
N VAL A 113 -1.26 3.25 4.84
CA VAL A 113 -0.53 4.28 5.61
C VAL A 113 0.87 4.53 5.04
N PRO A 114 1.71 3.51 4.76
CA PRO A 114 2.99 3.73 4.10
C PRO A 114 2.83 4.40 2.73
N LEU A 115 1.83 4.03 1.93
CA LEU A 115 1.61 4.67 0.64
C LEU A 115 1.25 6.15 0.75
N VAL A 116 0.51 6.56 1.79
CA VAL A 116 0.23 7.98 2.02
C VAL A 116 1.47 8.70 2.54
N VAL A 117 2.05 8.21 3.63
CA VAL A 117 3.04 8.94 4.44
C VAL A 117 4.44 8.89 3.85
N ALA A 118 4.82 7.77 3.24
CA ALA A 118 6.17 7.54 2.74
C ALA A 118 6.28 7.61 1.21
N TRP A 119 5.15 7.75 0.50
CA TRP A 119 5.13 7.80 -0.96
C TRP A 119 4.34 9.00 -1.52
N ALA A 120 3.01 8.99 -1.46
CA ALA A 120 2.17 9.98 -2.14
C ALA A 120 2.38 11.41 -1.60
N LEU A 121 2.43 11.61 -0.28
CA LEU A 121 2.67 12.93 0.29
C LEU A 121 4.10 13.42 0.04
N PRO A 122 5.17 12.63 0.27
CA PRO A 122 6.53 13.04 -0.08
C PRO A 122 6.69 13.43 -1.55
N ASP A 123 6.11 12.68 -2.48
CA ASP A 123 6.17 12.99 -3.91
C ASP A 123 5.47 14.31 -4.23
N ALA A 124 4.26 14.51 -3.70
CA ALA A 124 3.52 15.76 -3.93
C ALA A 124 4.24 16.98 -3.33
N ILE A 125 4.79 16.85 -2.11
CA ILE A 125 5.56 17.91 -1.45
C ILE A 125 6.83 18.20 -2.27
N LEU A 126 7.60 17.18 -2.65
CA LEU A 126 8.83 17.39 -3.41
C LEU A 126 8.54 18.05 -4.76
N PHE A 127 7.54 17.55 -5.49
CA PHE A 127 7.10 18.14 -6.75
C PHE A 127 6.79 19.64 -6.60
N SER A 128 6.11 20.05 -5.53
CA SER A 128 5.77 21.46 -5.29
C SER A 128 6.97 22.36 -4.93
N ILE A 129 8.08 21.80 -4.47
CA ILE A 129 9.26 22.58 -4.04
C ILE A 129 10.33 22.62 -5.15
N VAL A 130 10.61 21.49 -5.78
CA VAL A 130 11.75 21.33 -6.71
C VAL A 130 11.35 20.86 -8.11
N GLY A 131 10.07 20.60 -8.35
CA GLY A 131 9.54 20.24 -9.67
C GLY A 131 9.66 18.74 -10.02
N PHE A 132 9.25 18.41 -11.25
CA PHE A 132 9.07 17.04 -11.74
C PHE A 132 10.36 16.22 -11.84
N ASP A 133 11.46 16.84 -12.27
CA ASP A 133 12.72 16.13 -12.55
C ASP A 133 13.34 15.49 -11.30
N ALA A 134 13.01 16.00 -10.11
CA ALA A 134 13.50 15.48 -8.84
C ALA A 134 12.79 14.19 -8.39
N LEU A 135 11.62 13.85 -8.96
CA LEU A 135 10.84 12.68 -8.55
C LEU A 135 11.57 11.37 -8.87
N GLY A 136 12.22 11.27 -10.04
CA GLY A 136 12.92 10.05 -10.45
C GLY A 136 14.04 9.61 -9.47
N PRO A 137 14.97 10.50 -9.10
CA PRO A 137 15.96 10.22 -8.06
C PRO A 137 15.33 9.92 -6.70
N LEU A 138 14.29 10.67 -6.30
CA LEU A 138 13.63 10.47 -5.01
C LEU A 138 13.05 9.06 -4.88
N VAL A 139 12.35 8.56 -5.91
CA VAL A 139 11.74 7.22 -5.93
C VAL A 139 12.75 6.12 -5.60
N ARG A 140 14.03 6.29 -5.98
CA ARG A 140 15.10 5.32 -5.66
C ARG A 140 15.41 5.24 -4.17
N ILE A 141 15.13 6.30 -3.42
CA ILE A 141 15.35 6.41 -1.98
C ILE A 141 14.06 6.05 -1.22
N ILE A 142 12.95 6.71 -1.55
CA ILE A 142 11.68 6.54 -0.82
C ILE A 142 11.03 5.19 -1.11
N GLY A 143 11.30 4.59 -2.27
CA GLY A 143 10.66 3.35 -2.65
C GLY A 143 11.09 2.16 -1.79
N PRO A 144 12.40 1.90 -1.62
CA PRO A 144 12.88 0.92 -0.66
C PRO A 144 12.39 1.19 0.76
N PHE A 145 12.38 2.46 1.20
CA PHE A 145 11.90 2.84 2.53
C PHE A 145 10.41 2.51 2.71
N THR A 146 9.58 2.86 1.73
CA THR A 146 8.14 2.55 1.74
C THR A 146 7.90 1.05 1.76
N ALA A 147 8.65 0.28 0.97
CA ALA A 147 8.56 -1.17 0.93
C ALA A 147 8.92 -1.81 2.28
N LEU A 148 10.01 -1.35 2.92
CA LEU A 148 10.41 -1.82 4.25
C LEU A 148 9.40 -1.44 5.32
N TYR A 149 8.85 -0.22 5.24
CA TYR A 149 7.82 0.25 6.17
C TYR A 149 6.55 -0.60 6.06
N MET A 150 6.09 -0.83 4.82
CA MET A 150 4.95 -1.69 4.53
C MET A 150 5.18 -3.13 4.96
N ALA A 151 6.37 -3.70 4.73
CA ALA A 151 6.74 -5.04 5.17
C ALA A 151 6.70 -5.18 6.70
N SER A 152 7.24 -4.19 7.41
CA SER A 152 7.27 -4.17 8.87
C SER A 152 5.87 -4.11 9.48
N LEU A 153 5.02 -3.21 8.97
CA LEU A 153 3.63 -3.09 9.41
C LEU A 153 2.81 -4.34 9.05
N SER A 154 3.05 -4.95 7.89
CA SER A 154 2.32 -6.13 7.45
C SER A 154 2.66 -7.35 8.30
N ALA A 155 3.94 -7.55 8.64
CA ALA A 155 4.36 -8.62 9.54
C ALA A 155 3.74 -8.47 10.93
N LEU A 156 3.69 -7.22 11.43
CA LEU A 156 3.04 -6.90 12.70
C LEU A 156 1.52 -7.10 12.64
N ALA A 157 0.86 -6.67 11.57
CA ALA A 157 -0.57 -6.86 11.32
C ALA A 157 -0.95 -8.34 11.33
N VAL A 158 -0.23 -9.17 10.57
CA VAL A 158 -0.42 -10.63 10.54
C VAL A 158 -0.22 -11.21 11.93
N ARG A 159 0.88 -10.85 12.61
CA ARG A 159 1.17 -11.37 13.94
C ARG A 159 0.06 -11.02 14.94
N SER A 160 -0.39 -9.78 14.95
CA SER A 160 -1.45 -9.32 15.85
C SER A 160 -2.77 -10.03 15.61
N ALA A 161 -3.11 -10.35 14.36
CA ALA A 161 -4.38 -10.99 14.02
C ALA A 161 -4.38 -12.52 14.04
N THR A 162 -3.21 -13.17 14.05
CA THR A 162 -3.11 -14.64 13.94
C THR A 162 -2.39 -15.30 15.10
N ALA A 163 -1.75 -14.52 15.98
CA ALA A 163 -0.88 -14.99 17.06
C ALA A 163 0.27 -15.92 16.58
N LEU A 164 0.58 -15.95 15.29
CA LEU A 164 1.70 -16.70 14.76
C LEU A 164 3.04 -16.21 15.33
N PRO A 165 4.03 -17.10 15.53
CA PRO A 165 5.38 -16.68 15.89
C PRO A 165 5.98 -15.80 14.78
N TRP A 166 6.85 -14.87 15.18
CA TRP A 166 7.41 -13.84 14.29
C TRP A 166 7.91 -14.37 12.93
N PRO A 167 8.71 -15.45 12.85
CA PRO A 167 9.20 -15.94 11.56
C PRO A 167 8.07 -16.28 10.58
N ARG A 168 7.00 -16.92 11.08
CA ARG A 168 5.84 -17.31 10.26
C ARG A 168 4.99 -16.11 9.88
N ALA A 169 4.82 -15.15 10.79
CA ALA A 169 4.11 -13.90 10.49
C ALA A 169 4.83 -13.08 9.41
N ILE A 170 6.16 -13.00 9.47
CA ILE A 170 6.98 -12.33 8.45
C ILE A 170 6.81 -13.02 7.09
N VAL A 171 7.00 -14.35 7.01
CA VAL A 171 6.84 -15.10 5.74
C VAL A 171 5.44 -14.91 5.16
N THR A 172 4.41 -14.97 6.01
CA THR A 172 3.01 -14.78 5.62
C THR A 172 2.74 -13.37 5.07
N ALA A 173 3.29 -12.34 5.71
CA ALA A 173 3.17 -10.96 5.26
C ALA A 173 3.90 -10.75 3.93
N LEU A 174 5.13 -11.26 3.81
CA LEU A 174 5.91 -11.17 2.59
C LEU A 174 5.23 -11.89 1.42
N ALA A 175 4.63 -13.05 1.64
CA ALA A 175 3.86 -13.74 0.61
C ALA A 175 2.69 -12.89 0.08
N GLY A 176 1.95 -12.24 0.97
CA GLY A 176 0.89 -11.29 0.59
C GLY A 176 1.43 -10.08 -0.18
N LEU A 177 2.54 -9.50 0.28
CA LEU A 177 3.19 -8.35 -0.37
C LEU A 177 3.76 -8.70 -1.75
N VAL A 178 4.33 -9.89 -1.91
CA VAL A 178 4.82 -10.37 -3.21
C VAL A 178 3.64 -10.60 -4.14
N ALA A 179 2.56 -11.24 -3.69
CA ALA A 179 1.39 -11.48 -4.54
C ALA A 179 0.75 -10.18 -5.04
N GLN A 180 0.56 -9.18 -4.17
CA GLN A 180 0.05 -7.88 -4.60
C GLN A 180 1.06 -7.11 -5.47
N GLY A 181 2.36 -7.26 -5.21
CA GLY A 181 3.41 -6.63 -6.00
C GLY A 181 3.50 -7.21 -7.41
N ILE A 182 3.28 -8.52 -7.58
CA ILE A 182 3.18 -9.17 -8.89
C ILE A 182 1.95 -8.64 -9.64
N LEU A 183 0.80 -8.54 -8.98
CA LEU A 183 -0.41 -7.98 -9.57
C LEU A 183 -0.20 -6.53 -10.03
N ALA A 184 0.29 -5.66 -9.13
CA ALA A 184 0.54 -4.26 -9.44
C ALA A 184 1.61 -4.12 -10.54
N GLY A 185 2.67 -4.92 -10.46
CA GLY A 185 3.73 -4.95 -11.46
C GLY A 185 3.25 -5.44 -12.83
N TRP A 186 2.28 -6.36 -12.90
CA TRP A 186 1.67 -6.77 -14.16
C TRP A 186 0.75 -5.69 -14.74
N ALA A 187 -0.03 -5.01 -13.89
CA ALA A 187 -0.92 -3.92 -14.30
C ALA A 187 -0.18 -2.64 -14.73
N LEU A 188 1.07 -2.46 -14.29
CA LEU A 188 1.94 -1.33 -14.61
C LEU A 188 3.08 -1.70 -15.59
N ARG A 189 3.12 -2.96 -16.05
CA ARG A 189 3.88 -3.42 -17.21
C ARG A 189 3.09 -3.17 -18.49
#